data_AF-A0A7J9WDV5-F1
#
_entry.id   AF-A0A7J9WDV5-F1
#
_cell.length_a   1.000
_cell.length_b   1.000
_cell.length_c   1.000
_cell.angle_alpha   90.00
_cell.angle_beta   90.00
_cell.angle_gamma   90.00
#
_symmetry.space_group_name_H-M   'P 1'
#
loop_
_entity.id
_entity.type
_entity.pdbx_description
1 polymer ?
#
loop_
_entity_poly.entity_id
_entity_poly.type
_entity_poly.pdbx_seq_one_letter_code
_entity_poly.pdbx_strand_id
1 'polypeptide(L)'
;MTELHDVALVDFPVARYAQMQQHHDALLREFALIATDLEDSRAPRDLLRLANEIFERYGDAAEPFREGVAAAVERGDIVTTLKLSIPNSTLRWTEDFLLLFEEADEYCARGDLLTPAAPPEVVAFRRWMVGELIRQIRDGASPSPYWSQEL
;
A
#
# COMPACT_ATOMS: atom_id res chain seq x y z
N MET A 1 -1.51 26.17 3.43
CA MET A 1 -0.15 25.68 3.14
C MET A 1 -0.07 24.27 3.68
N THR A 2 0.25 23.29 2.84
CA THR A 2 0.40 21.91 3.30
C THR A 2 1.78 21.75 3.91
N GLU A 3 1.84 21.39 5.19
CA GLU A 3 3.09 21.09 5.90
C GLU A 3 3.67 19.77 5.36
N LEU A 4 4.97 19.75 5.05
CA LEU A 4 5.69 18.57 4.59
C LEU A 4 6.52 18.01 5.75
N HIS A 5 6.55 16.67 5.86
CA HIS A 5 7.38 15.95 6.81
C HIS A 5 8.35 15.04 6.08
N ASP A 6 9.62 15.14 6.47
CA ASP A 6 10.63 14.22 5.97
C ASP A 6 10.57 12.91 6.77
N VAL A 7 10.44 11.80 6.04
CA VAL A 7 10.31 10.45 6.58
C VAL A 7 11.37 9.56 5.97
N ALA A 8 11.94 8.66 6.79
CA ALA A 8 12.93 7.69 6.34
C ALA A 8 12.45 6.25 6.59
N LEU A 9 12.27 5.47 5.54
CA LEU A 9 11.98 4.04 5.63
C LEU A 9 13.30 3.27 5.54
N VAL A 10 13.82 2.85 6.68
CA VAL A 10 15.15 2.21 6.80
C VAL A 10 15.04 0.70 6.57
N ASP A 11 16.10 0.11 6.02
CA ASP A 11 16.17 -1.30 5.63
C ASP A 11 14.96 -1.77 4.81
N PHE A 12 14.49 -0.91 3.90
CA PHE A 12 13.35 -1.15 3.04
C PHE A 12 13.66 -2.27 2.02
N PRO A 13 13.01 -3.46 2.12
CA PRO A 13 13.21 -4.56 1.18
C PRO A 13 12.55 -4.28 -0.18
N VAL A 14 13.37 -4.05 -1.20
CA VAL A 14 12.92 -3.72 -2.57
C VAL A 14 11.97 -4.79 -3.14
N ALA A 15 12.29 -6.06 -2.92
CA ALA A 15 11.47 -7.18 -3.41
C ALA A 15 10.09 -7.26 -2.74
N ARG A 16 9.95 -6.88 -1.46
CA ARG A 16 8.65 -6.92 -0.77
C ARG A 16 7.73 -5.82 -1.26
N TYR A 17 8.28 -4.64 -1.53
CA TYR A 17 7.52 -3.58 -2.17
C TYR A 17 7.04 -4.00 -3.57
N ALA A 18 7.89 -4.64 -4.37
CA ALA A 18 7.48 -5.16 -5.67
C ALA A 18 6.34 -6.19 -5.57
N GLN A 19 6.40 -7.11 -4.59
CA GLN A 19 5.32 -8.08 -4.33
C GLN A 19 4.02 -7.40 -3.89
N MET A 20 4.11 -6.41 -3.00
CA MET A 20 2.95 -5.61 -2.57
C MET A 20 2.33 -4.86 -3.75
N GLN A 21 3.15 -4.22 -4.59
CA GLN A 21 2.69 -3.53 -5.81
C GLN A 21 2.00 -4.49 -6.78
N GLN A 22 2.57 -5.67 -7.01
CA GLN A 22 1.97 -6.68 -7.89
C GLN A 22 0.58 -7.11 -7.39
N HIS A 23 0.43 -7.28 -6.07
CA HIS A 23 -0.85 -7.61 -5.43
C HIS A 23 -1.86 -6.48 -5.58
N HIS A 24 -1.46 -5.25 -5.28
CA HIS A 24 -2.32 -4.07 -5.43
C HIS A 24 -2.76 -3.86 -6.89
N ASP A 25 -1.85 -4.05 -7.86
CA ASP A 25 -2.18 -3.94 -9.28
C ASP A 25 -3.15 -5.04 -9.73
N ALA A 26 -3.08 -6.24 -9.14
CA ALA A 26 -4.05 -7.31 -9.39
C ALA A 26 -5.44 -6.93 -8.88
N LEU A 27 -5.53 -6.45 -7.64
CA LEU A 27 -6.77 -5.95 -7.05
C LEU A 27 -7.39 -4.83 -7.88
N LEU A 28 -6.59 -3.83 -8.27
CA LEU A 28 -7.06 -2.71 -9.07
C LEU A 28 -7.58 -3.16 -10.44
N ARG A 29 -6.88 -4.08 -11.13
CA ARG A 29 -7.38 -4.63 -12.39
C ARG A 29 -8.73 -5.32 -12.20
N GLU A 30 -8.87 -6.10 -11.15
CA GLU A 30 -10.13 -6.79 -10.87
C GLU A 30 -11.26 -5.83 -10.49
N PHE A 31 -10.99 -4.83 -9.66
CA PHE A 31 -11.94 -3.77 -9.34
C PHE A 31 -12.37 -2.98 -10.58
N ALA A 32 -11.46 -2.69 -11.51
CA ALA A 32 -11.83 -2.08 -12.79
C ALA A 32 -12.80 -2.98 -13.57
N LEU A 33 -12.55 -4.29 -13.63
CA LEU A 33 -13.45 -5.24 -14.31
C LEU A 33 -14.85 -5.25 -13.67
N ILE A 34 -14.92 -5.34 -12.35
CA ILE A 34 -16.18 -5.31 -11.60
C ILE A 34 -16.93 -3.98 -11.84
N ALA A 35 -16.21 -2.85 -11.83
CA ALA A 35 -16.80 -1.54 -12.08
C ALA A 35 -17.26 -1.35 -13.54
N THR A 36 -16.71 -2.10 -14.50
CA THR A 36 -17.16 -2.02 -15.90
C THR A 36 -18.42 -2.87 -16.13
N ASP A 37 -18.65 -3.87 -15.28
CA ASP A 37 -19.82 -4.77 -15.34
C ASP A 37 -21.03 -4.24 -14.55
N LEU A 38 -21.06 -2.96 -14.16
CA LEU A 38 -22.06 -2.39 -13.23
C LEU A 38 -23.53 -2.57 -13.62
N GLU A 39 -23.86 -2.77 -14.90
CA GLU A 39 -25.23 -3.02 -15.36
C GLU A 39 -25.71 -4.46 -15.09
N ASP A 40 -24.80 -5.44 -15.02
CA ASP A 40 -25.10 -6.88 -14.79
C ASP A 40 -24.36 -7.48 -13.56
N SER A 41 -23.57 -6.67 -12.86
CA SER A 41 -22.71 -7.05 -11.74
C SER A 41 -23.54 -7.59 -10.58
N ARG A 42 -23.28 -8.85 -10.20
CA ARG A 42 -23.72 -9.45 -8.93
C ARG A 42 -22.83 -9.10 -7.74
N ALA A 43 -21.84 -8.22 -7.94
CA ALA A 43 -20.90 -7.86 -6.89
C ALA A 43 -21.63 -7.16 -5.72
N PRO A 44 -21.26 -7.46 -4.45
CA PRO A 44 -21.80 -6.77 -3.29
C PRO A 44 -21.59 -5.25 -3.39
N ARG A 45 -22.58 -4.45 -2.96
CA ARG A 45 -22.47 -2.98 -2.96
C ARG A 45 -21.26 -2.47 -2.18
N ASP A 46 -20.90 -3.17 -1.10
CA ASP A 46 -19.75 -2.83 -0.27
C ASP A 46 -18.42 -3.00 -1.03
N LEU A 47 -18.32 -3.99 -1.91
CA LEU A 47 -17.15 -4.23 -2.75
C LEU A 47 -16.98 -3.13 -3.81
N LEU A 48 -18.08 -2.65 -4.39
CA LEU A 48 -18.06 -1.53 -5.34
C LEU A 48 -17.65 -0.22 -4.68
N ARG A 49 -18.12 0.04 -3.46
CA ARG A 49 -17.71 1.19 -2.65
C ARG A 49 -16.21 1.11 -2.34
N LEU A 50 -15.76 -0.05 -1.88
CA LEU A 50 -14.35 -0.33 -1.57
C LEU A 50 -13.43 -0.10 -2.78
N ALA A 51 -13.82 -0.63 -3.94
CA ALA A 51 -13.11 -0.44 -5.21
C ALA A 51 -12.89 1.05 -5.52
N ASN A 52 -13.96 1.86 -5.47
CA ASN A 52 -13.88 3.30 -5.74
C ASN A 52 -12.95 4.02 -4.74
N GLU A 53 -13.08 3.72 -3.45
CA GLU A 53 -12.25 4.35 -2.41
C GLU A 53 -10.76 4.03 -2.57
N ILE A 54 -10.42 2.81 -2.99
CA ILE A 54 -9.02 2.40 -3.26
C ILE A 54 -8.49 3.10 -4.52
N PHE A 55 -9.27 3.13 -5.61
CA PHE A 55 -8.86 3.77 -6.87
C PHE A 55 -8.51 5.25 -6.72
N GLU A 56 -9.38 6.01 -6.05
CA GLU A 56 -9.21 7.46 -5.90
C GLU A 56 -7.96 7.83 -5.11
N ARG A 57 -7.52 6.95 -4.19
CA ARG A 57 -6.50 7.29 -3.19
C ARG A 57 -5.13 6.67 -3.48
N TYR A 58 -5.08 5.56 -4.22
CA TYR A 58 -3.85 4.79 -4.34
C TYR A 58 -2.82 5.41 -5.30
N GLY A 59 -3.26 5.94 -6.43
CA GLY A 59 -2.38 6.39 -7.51
C GLY A 59 -1.35 7.41 -7.04
N ASP A 60 -1.83 8.49 -6.43
CA ASP A 60 -1.00 9.60 -5.95
C ASP A 60 -0.16 9.22 -4.72
N ALA A 61 -0.70 8.37 -3.84
CA ALA A 61 -0.01 7.96 -2.62
C ALA A 61 1.20 7.06 -2.88
N ALA A 62 1.16 6.25 -3.95
CA ALA A 62 2.22 5.30 -4.27
C ALA A 62 3.40 5.92 -5.05
N GLU A 63 3.21 7.08 -5.68
CA GLU A 63 4.20 7.63 -6.63
C GLU A 63 5.58 7.88 -6.02
N PRO A 64 5.73 8.57 -4.87
CA PRO A 64 7.04 8.81 -4.27
C PRO A 64 7.79 7.52 -3.92
N PHE A 65 7.04 6.46 -3.58
CA PHE A 65 7.61 5.15 -3.29
C PHE A 65 8.08 4.46 -4.56
N ARG A 66 7.29 4.51 -5.65
CA ARG A 66 7.69 3.95 -6.95
C ARG A 66 8.98 4.58 -7.45
N GLU A 67 9.09 5.91 -7.40
CA GLU A 67 10.31 6.62 -7.81
C GLU A 67 11.53 6.18 -6.98
N GLY A 68 11.39 6.17 -5.65
CA GLY A 68 12.47 5.77 -4.75
C GLY A 68 12.91 4.32 -4.94
N VAL A 69 11.96 3.41 -5.17
CA VAL A 69 12.24 1.99 -5.40
C VAL A 69 12.83 1.76 -6.80
N ALA A 70 12.36 2.46 -7.84
CA ALA A 70 12.93 2.38 -9.17
C ALA A 70 14.42 2.76 -9.15
N ALA A 71 14.78 3.84 -8.45
CA ALA A 71 16.17 4.24 -8.28
C ALA A 71 17.00 3.20 -7.51
N ALA A 72 16.41 2.48 -6.55
CA ALA A 72 17.08 1.39 -5.83
C ALA A 72 17.31 0.17 -6.74
N VAL A 73 16.32 -0.18 -7.55
CA VAL A 73 16.43 -1.26 -8.56
C VAL A 73 17.52 -0.94 -9.57
N GLU A 74 17.60 0.29 -10.08
CA GLU A 74 18.63 0.73 -11.02
C GLU A 74 20.06 0.58 -10.45
N ARG A 75 20.22 0.76 -9.14
CA ARG A 75 21.50 0.55 -8.44
C ARG A 75 21.79 -0.93 -8.14
N GLY A 76 20.81 -1.82 -8.31
CA GLY A 76 20.91 -3.22 -7.91
C GLY A 76 20.76 -3.44 -6.39
N ASP A 77 20.16 -2.50 -5.67
CA ASP A 77 19.93 -2.60 -4.23
C ASP A 77 18.83 -3.64 -3.94
N ILE A 78 19.12 -4.60 -3.06
CA ILE A 78 18.10 -5.52 -2.52
C ILE A 78 17.37 -4.95 -1.30
N VAL A 79 18.04 -4.04 -0.59
CA VAL A 79 17.56 -3.32 0.59
C VAL A 79 18.05 -1.88 0.44
N THR A 80 17.18 -0.91 0.73
CA THR A 80 17.52 0.52 0.61
C THR A 80 16.97 1.34 1.77
N THR A 81 17.34 2.61 1.87
CA THR A 81 16.63 3.56 2.73
C THR A 81 15.89 4.55 1.84
N LEU A 82 14.56 4.54 1.90
CA LEU A 82 13.76 5.52 1.17
C LEU A 82 13.60 6.78 2.02
N LYS A 83 13.94 7.93 1.45
CA LYS A 83 13.71 9.24 2.05
C LYS A 83 12.59 9.92 1.28
N LEU A 84 11.49 10.22 1.96
CA LEU A 84 10.27 10.73 1.36
C LEU A 84 9.90 12.05 2.04
N SER A 85 9.41 13.02 1.26
CA SER A 85 8.80 14.23 1.81
C SER A 85 7.29 14.13 1.64
N ILE A 86 6.59 13.90 2.75
CA ILE A 86 5.17 13.53 2.76
C ILE A 86 4.34 14.68 3.33
N PRO A 87 3.27 15.13 2.63
CA PRO A 87 2.36 16.10 3.19
C PRO A 87 1.63 15.59 4.44
N ASN A 88 1.47 16.43 5.47
CA ASN A 88 0.73 16.08 6.68
C ASN A 88 -0.73 15.67 6.37
N SER A 89 -1.31 16.19 5.29
CA SER A 89 -2.63 15.78 4.80
C SER A 89 -2.72 14.30 4.44
N THR A 90 -1.60 13.64 4.13
CA THR A 90 -1.53 12.20 3.81
C THR A 90 -1.89 11.34 5.02
N LEU A 91 -1.55 11.78 6.25
CA LEU A 91 -1.85 11.02 7.46
C LEU A 91 -3.33 10.72 7.65
N ARG A 92 -4.21 11.68 7.30
CA ARG A 92 -5.66 11.53 7.48
C ARG A 92 -6.23 10.32 6.76
N TRP A 93 -5.57 9.88 5.68
CA TRP A 93 -6.06 8.81 4.83
C TRP A 93 -5.19 7.55 4.94
N THR A 94 -4.01 7.60 5.58
CA THR A 94 -3.06 6.48 5.58
C THR A 94 -3.57 5.31 6.43
N GLU A 95 -4.21 5.60 7.56
CA GLU A 95 -4.84 4.57 8.41
C GLU A 95 -6.04 3.92 7.70
N ASP A 96 -6.95 4.73 7.16
CA ASP A 96 -8.09 4.25 6.36
C ASP A 96 -7.63 3.40 5.17
N PHE A 97 -6.58 3.85 4.47
CA PHE A 97 -6.02 3.15 3.33
C PHE A 97 -5.55 1.73 3.67
N LEU A 98 -4.89 1.56 4.82
CA LEU A 98 -4.48 0.23 5.28
C LEU A 98 -5.69 -0.67 5.53
N LEU A 99 -6.73 -0.14 6.18
CA LEU A 99 -7.97 -0.88 6.47
C LEU A 99 -8.69 -1.31 5.18
N LEU A 100 -8.73 -0.45 4.16
CA LEU A 100 -9.35 -0.79 2.88
C LEU A 100 -8.64 -1.97 2.20
N PHE A 101 -7.30 -1.98 2.21
CA PHE A 101 -6.56 -3.12 1.65
C PHE A 101 -6.71 -4.40 2.49
N GLU A 102 -6.85 -4.28 3.82
CA GLU A 102 -7.15 -5.44 4.66
C GLU A 102 -8.56 -5.99 4.39
N GLU A 103 -9.56 -5.13 4.20
CA GLU A 103 -10.92 -5.53 3.80
C GLU A 103 -10.91 -6.21 2.42
N ALA A 104 -10.16 -5.68 1.45
CA ALA A 104 -10.00 -6.30 0.14
C ALA A 104 -9.36 -7.70 0.24
N ASP A 105 -8.35 -7.87 1.10
CA ASP A 105 -7.71 -9.16 1.34
C ASP A 105 -8.69 -10.19 1.95
N GLU A 106 -9.67 -9.76 2.74
CA GLU A 106 -10.73 -10.64 3.23
C GLU A 106 -11.68 -11.12 2.12
N TYR A 107 -12.04 -10.25 1.18
CA TYR A 107 -12.82 -10.65 -0.01
C TYR A 107 -12.04 -11.70 -0.84
N CYS A 108 -10.74 -11.51 -1.02
CA CYS A 108 -9.88 -12.50 -1.66
C CYS A 108 -9.86 -13.84 -0.89
N ALA A 109 -9.71 -13.79 0.44
CA ALA A 109 -9.62 -14.98 1.28
C ALA A 109 -10.90 -15.83 1.28
N ARG A 110 -12.07 -15.19 1.12
CA ARG A 110 -13.37 -15.87 1.00
C ARG A 110 -13.66 -16.41 -0.40
N GLY A 111 -12.85 -16.06 -1.40
CA GLY A 111 -13.07 -16.42 -2.80
C GLY A 111 -14.13 -15.55 -3.49
N ASP A 112 -14.42 -14.38 -2.94
CA ASP A 112 -15.31 -13.38 -3.57
C ASP A 112 -14.61 -12.69 -4.76
N LEU A 113 -13.27 -12.71 -4.78
CA LEU A 113 -12.39 -12.19 -5.83
C LEU A 113 -11.55 -13.31 -6.45
N LEU A 114 -11.22 -13.16 -7.72
CA LEU A 114 -10.30 -14.00 -8.49
C LEU A 114 -8.85 -13.77 -8.07
N THR A 115 -8.54 -12.57 -7.58
CA THR A 115 -7.24 -12.25 -6.97
C THR A 115 -7.07 -13.09 -5.69
N PRO A 116 -5.98 -13.86 -5.55
CA PRO A 116 -5.72 -14.60 -4.33
C PRO A 116 -5.45 -13.64 -3.16
N ALA A 117 -5.67 -14.10 -1.93
CA ALA A 117 -5.35 -13.31 -0.74
C ALA A 117 -3.86 -12.93 -0.69
N ALA A 118 -3.55 -11.73 -0.18
CA ALA A 118 -2.18 -11.29 -0.01
C ALA A 118 -1.38 -12.30 0.83
N PRO A 119 -0.15 -12.64 0.42
CA PRO A 119 0.75 -13.40 1.28
C PRO A 119 0.98 -12.69 2.63
N PRO A 120 1.14 -13.42 3.75
CA PRO A 120 1.33 -12.82 5.08
C PRO A 120 2.48 -11.80 5.13
N GLU A 121 3.56 -12.03 4.39
CA GLU A 121 4.70 -11.12 4.30
C GLU A 121 4.36 -9.79 3.61
N VAL A 122 3.42 -9.79 2.66
CA VAL A 122 2.93 -8.57 2.00
C VAL A 122 2.09 -7.76 2.98
N VAL A 123 1.22 -8.44 3.74
CA VAL A 123 0.41 -7.79 4.78
C VAL A 123 1.29 -7.18 5.87
N ALA A 124 2.29 -7.94 6.35
CA ALA A 124 3.23 -7.47 7.37
C ALA A 124 4.05 -6.27 6.88
N PHE A 125 4.55 -6.32 5.64
CA PHE A 125 5.28 -5.22 5.02
C PHE A 125 4.42 -3.96 4.87
N ARG A 126 3.18 -4.10 4.37
CA ARG A 126 2.24 -2.97 4.23
C ARG A 126 1.93 -2.31 5.58
N ARG A 127 1.69 -3.12 6.62
CA ARG A 127 1.46 -2.65 8.00
C ARG A 127 2.66 -1.90 8.56
N TRP A 128 3.86 -2.46 8.40
CA TRP A 128 5.08 -1.79 8.84
C TRP A 128 5.26 -0.45 8.12
N MET A 129 5.13 -0.43 6.80
CA MET A 129 5.34 0.77 5.98
C MET A 129 4.39 1.88 6.40
N VAL A 130 3.08 1.59 6.49
CA VAL A 130 2.07 2.56 6.94
C VAL A 130 2.31 3.01 8.38
N GLY A 131 2.61 2.07 9.28
CA GLY A 131 2.90 2.37 10.68
C GLY A 131 4.13 3.26 10.86
N GLU A 132 5.15 3.07 10.02
CA GLU A 132 6.37 3.88 10.04
C GLU A 132 6.11 5.33 9.63
N LEU A 133 5.31 5.54 8.56
CA LEU A 133 4.86 6.87 8.16
C LEU A 133 4.11 7.56 9.31
N ILE A 134 3.16 6.86 9.92
CA ILE A 134 2.33 7.44 10.99
C ILE A 134 3.19 7.83 12.19
N ARG A 135 4.09 6.95 12.66
CA ARG A 135 4.93 7.24 13.83
C ARG A 135 5.89 8.40 13.59
N GLN A 136 6.52 8.47 12.43
CA GLN A 136 7.46 9.57 12.15
C GLN A 136 6.73 10.90 11.98
N ILE A 137 5.61 10.93 11.25
CA ILE A 137 4.91 12.18 10.96
C ILE A 137 4.12 12.68 12.18
N ARG A 138 3.37 11.79 12.86
CA ARG A 138 2.50 12.17 13.99
C ARG A 138 3.28 12.34 15.29
N ASP A 139 4.14 11.38 15.59
CA ASP A 139 4.77 11.27 16.91
C ASP A 139 6.22 11.80 16.91
N GLY A 140 6.76 12.19 15.74
CA GLY A 140 8.16 12.61 15.60
C GLY A 140 9.15 11.49 15.93
N ALA A 141 8.72 10.23 15.83
CA ALA A 141 9.52 9.08 16.21
C ALA A 141 10.77 8.97 15.32
N SER A 142 11.85 8.42 15.88
CA SER A 142 13.01 8.03 15.07
C SER A 142 12.65 6.84 14.17
N PRO A 143 13.24 6.76 12.97
CA PRO A 143 12.94 5.68 12.04
C PRO A 143 13.31 4.32 12.63
N SER A 144 12.44 3.33 12.43
CA SER A 144 12.75 1.94 12.72
C SER A 144 12.89 1.15 11.42
N PRO A 145 13.90 0.28 11.29
CA PRO A 145 14.07 -0.50 10.08
C PRO A 145 13.01 -1.60 9.96
N TYR A 146 12.84 -2.10 8.74
CA TYR A 146 12.01 -3.27 8.52
C TYR A 146 12.72 -4.52 9.05
N TRP A 147 12.11 -5.17 10.03
CA TRP A 147 12.52 -6.50 10.48
C TRP A 147 11.47 -7.49 10.01
N SER A 148 11.79 -8.36 9.05
CA SER A 148 10.96 -9.56 8.89
C SER A 148 11.20 -10.43 10.12
N GLN A 149 10.19 -10.62 10.95
CA GLN A 149 10.09 -11.85 11.72
C GLN A 149 9.90 -12.96 10.69
N GLU A 150 11.02 -13.48 10.16
CA GLU A 150 11.23 -14.69 9.35
C GLU A 150 12.44 -14.47 8.42
N LEU A 151 13.59 -14.97 8.90
CA LEU A 151 14.64 -15.60 8.10
C LEU A 151 14.43 -17.11 8.21
#